data_AF-A0A2V9XAK5-F1
#
_entry.id   AF-A0A2V9XAK5-F1
#
_cell.length_a   1.000
_cell.length_b   1.000
_cell.length_c   1.000
_cell.angle_alpha   90.00
_cell.angle_beta   90.00
_cell.angle_gamma   90.00
#
_symmetry.space_group_name_H-M   'P 1'
#
loop_
_entity.id
_entity.type
_entity.pdbx_description
1 polymer ?
#
loop_
_entity_poly.entity_id
_entity_poly.type
_entity_poly.pdbx_seq_one_letter_code
_entity_poly.pdbx_strand_id
1 'polypeptide(L)' 'MLSTRRDYEFARDFTREHSLAGRVRQVLFSPVFPDPNGKWQALEACTLVEWILADGLPVRLGLQLHKFIWHPATQGV' A
#
# COMPACT_ATOMS: atom_id res chain seq x y z
N MET A 1 3.93 -1.71 2.14
CA MET A 1 3.92 -0.96 0.86
C MET A 1 3.80 -1.96 -0.27
N LEU A 2 3.08 -1.64 -1.34
CA LEU A 2 2.77 -2.55 -2.45
C LEU A 2 3.13 -1.90 -3.77
N SER A 3 3.88 -2.62 -4.62
CA SER A 3 4.36 -2.11 -5.92
C SER A 3 3.70 -2.76 -7.12
N THR A 4 3.31 -4.03 -6.98
CA THR A 4 2.73 -4.81 -8.07
C THR A 4 1.45 -5.53 -7.66
N ARG A 5 0.71 -6.03 -8.66
CA ARG A 5 -0.43 -6.92 -8.43
C ARG A 5 -0.03 -8.17 -7.62
N ARG A 6 1.18 -8.69 -7.87
CA ARG A 6 1.71 -9.86 -7.14
C ARG A 6 1.93 -9.56 -5.66
N ASP A 7 2.47 -8.38 -5.34
CA ASP A 7 2.62 -7.96 -3.94
C ASP A 7 1.27 -7.86 -3.24
N TYR A 8 0.28 -7.30 -3.94
CA TYR A 8 -1.09 -7.16 -3.44
C TYR A 8 -1.72 -8.54 -3.16
N GLU A 9 -1.62 -9.49 -4.10
CA GLU A 9 -2.17 -10.84 -3.96
C GLU A 9 -1.53 -11.57 -2.78
N PHE A 10 -0.20 -11.49 -2.66
CA PHE A 10 0.50 -12.05 -1.50
C PHE A 10 0.03 -11.42 -0.19
N ALA A 11 -0.04 -10.08 -0.11
CA ALA A 11 -0.46 -9.40 1.10
C ALA A 11 -1.93 -9.68 1.46
N ARG A 12 -2.80 -9.81 0.45
CA ARG A 12 -4.21 -10.20 0.60
C ARG A 12 -4.32 -11.59 1.21
N ASP A 13 -3.60 -12.55 0.64
CA ASP A 13 -3.65 -13.95 1.07
C ASP A 13 -3.08 -14.08 2.49
N PHE A 14 -1.95 -13.42 2.79
CA PHE A 14 -1.39 -13.33 4.13
C PHE A 14 -2.37 -12.70 5.15
N THR A 15 -3.06 -11.63 4.76
CA THR A 15 -4.07 -10.97 5.62
C THR A 15 -5.21 -11.90 5.99
N ARG A 16 -5.68 -12.71 5.01
CA ARG A 16 -6.75 -13.69 5.19
C ARG A 16 -6.27 -14.89 6.01
N GLU A 17 -5.15 -15.49 5.64
CA GLU A 17 -4.56 -16.67 6.29
C GLU A 17 -4.33 -16.42 7.79
N HIS A 18 -3.81 -15.25 8.14
CA HIS A 18 -3.55 -14.91 9.53
C HIS A 18 -4.71 -14.19 10.24
N SER A 19 -5.86 -14.00 9.57
CA SER A 19 -7.03 -13.33 10.12
C SER A 19 -6.71 -11.97 10.75
N LEU A 20 -5.84 -11.19 10.12
CA LEU A 20 -5.25 -9.99 10.72
C LEU A 20 -6.31 -8.94 11.09
N ALA A 21 -7.38 -8.83 10.30
CA ALA A 21 -8.48 -7.91 10.55
C ALA A 21 -9.21 -8.18 11.90
N GLY A 22 -9.12 -9.40 12.45
CA GLY A 22 -9.64 -9.73 13.77
C GLY A 22 -8.63 -9.56 14.91
N ARG A 23 -7.35 -9.33 14.60
CA ARG A 23 -6.24 -9.28 15.57
C ARG A 23 -5.76 -7.87 15.86
N VAL A 24 -5.87 -6.98 14.89
CA VAL A 24 -5.46 -5.58 15.01
C VAL A 24 -6.63 -4.66 14.69
N ARG A 25 -6.57 -3.44 15.21
CA ARG A 25 -7.59 -2.42 14.92
C ARG A 25 -7.74 -2.16 13.42
N GLN A 26 -6.63 -2.18 12.68
CA GLN A 26 -6.62 -1.85 11.27
C GLN A 26 -5.38 -2.39 10.57
N VAL A 27 -5.55 -2.95 9.38
CA VAL A 27 -4.46 -3.31 8.47
C VAL A 27 -4.40 -2.26 7.37
N LEU A 28 -3.21 -1.68 7.15
CA LEU A 28 -2.98 -0.61 6.19
C LEU A 28 -2.28 -1.15 4.94
N PHE A 29 -2.89 -0.92 3.78
CA PHE A 29 -2.30 -1.16 2.48
C PHE A 29 -1.92 0.18 1.88
N SER A 30 -0.65 0.33 1.49
CA SER A 30 -0.10 1.59 1.01
C SER A 30 0.59 1.37 -0.34
N PRO A 31 0.29 2.20 -1.35
CA PRO A 31 1.01 2.13 -2.62
C PRO A 31 2.45 2.63 -2.42
N VAL A 32 3.39 2.05 -3.17
CA VAL A 32 4.75 2.61 -3.24
C VAL A 32 4.77 3.86 -4.11
N PHE A 33 5.65 4.78 -3.75
CA PHE A 33 6.15 5.82 -4.64
C PHE A 33 7.27 5.28 -5.53
N PRO A 34 7.56 5.93 -6.67
CA PRO A 34 8.63 5.48 -7.55
C PRO A 34 9.97 5.52 -6.80
N ASP A 35 10.80 4.49 -7.00
CA ASP A 35 12.13 4.45 -6.41
C ASP A 35 13.03 5.53 -7.05
N PRO A 36 13.79 6.31 -6.26
CA PRO A 36 14.72 7.29 -6.82
C PRO A 36 15.80 6.69 -7.75
N ASN A 37 16.12 5.40 -7.60
CA ASN A 37 17.10 4.70 -8.42
C ASN A 37 16.45 3.77 -9.47
N GLY A 38 15.13 3.86 -9.66
CA GLY A 38 14.40 3.12 -10.69
C GLY A 38 14.18 1.63 -10.40
N LYS A 39 14.38 1.14 -9.17
CA LYS A 39 14.17 -0.28 -8.82
C LYS A 39 12.71 -0.73 -8.91
N TRP A 40 11.76 0.16 -8.69
CA TRP A 40 10.32 -0.10 -8.82
C TRP A 40 9.58 1.18 -9.25
N GLN A 41 8.47 0.98 -9.94
CA GLN A 41 7.58 2.05 -10.37
C GLN A 41 6.58 2.41 -9.27
N ALA A 42 5.92 3.56 -9.42
CA ALA A 42 4.81 3.95 -8.57
C ALA A 42 3.63 2.99 -8.76
N LEU A 43 2.89 2.71 -7.69
CA LEU A 43 1.55 2.14 -7.78
C LEU A 43 0.54 3.27 -7.59
N GLU A 44 -0.36 3.45 -8.55
CA GLU A 44 -1.43 4.44 -8.40
C GLU A 44 -2.37 4.05 -7.25
N ALA A 45 -2.72 5.04 -6.41
CA ALA A 45 -3.59 4.83 -5.27
C ALA A 45 -4.98 4.32 -5.70
N CYS A 46 -5.52 4.83 -6.81
CA CYS A 46 -6.79 4.41 -7.36
C CYS A 46 -6.78 2.92 -7.73
N THR A 47 -5.73 2.46 -8.42
CA THR A 47 -5.55 1.05 -8.78
C THR A 47 -5.54 0.15 -7.55
N LEU A 48 -4.84 0.55 -6.48
CA LEU A 48 -4.84 -0.23 -5.24
C LEU A 48 -6.22 -0.26 -4.58
N VAL A 49 -6.96 0.86 -4.58
CA VAL A 49 -8.34 0.92 -4.07
C VAL A 49 -9.26 -0.01 -4.86
N GLU A 50 -9.19 0.01 -6.18
CA GLU A 50 -9.97 -0.88 -7.05
C GLU A 50 -9.74 -2.35 -6.71
N TRP A 51 -8.48 -2.74 -6.48
CA TRP A 51 -8.15 -4.10 -6.07
C TRP A 51 -8.72 -4.45 -4.69
N ILE A 52 -8.57 -3.56 -3.69
CA ILE A 52 -9.12 -3.75 -2.34
C ILE A 52 -10.64 -3.94 -2.39
N LEU A 53 -11.34 -3.11 -3.18
CA LEU A 53 -12.79 -3.16 -3.33
C LEU A 53 -13.23 -4.43 -4.07
N ALA A 54 -12.57 -4.78 -5.17
CA ALA A 54 -12.89 -5.98 -5.94
C ALA A 54 -12.80 -7.26 -5.12
N ASP A 55 -11.80 -7.37 -4.24
CA ASP A 55 -11.60 -8.56 -3.41
C ASP A 55 -12.30 -8.48 -2.04
N GLY A 56 -13.04 -7.40 -1.76
CA GLY A 56 -13.76 -7.20 -0.49
C GLY A 56 -12.86 -7.29 0.74
N LEU A 57 -11.59 -6.87 0.62
CA LEU A 57 -10.57 -7.10 1.63
C LEU A 57 -10.78 -6.13 2.82
N PRO A 58 -10.86 -6.61 4.08
CA PRO A 58 -11.05 -5.78 5.27
C PRO A 58 -9.77 -5.04 5.69
N VAL A 59 -9.23 -4.25 4.77
CA VAL A 59 -8.06 -3.37 4.94
C VAL A 59 -8.47 -1.92 4.70
N ARG A 60 -7.53 -1.00 4.92
CA ARG A 60 -7.71 0.42 4.62
C ARG A 60 -6.53 0.92 3.80
N LEU A 61 -6.81 1.83 2.88
CA LEU A 61 -5.78 2.54 2.14
C LEU A 61 -5.03 3.49 3.09
N GLY A 62 -3.71 3.37 3.16
CA GLY A 62 -2.84 4.30 3.87
C GLY A 62 -1.96 5.05 2.87
N LEU A 63 -2.19 6.34 2.66
CA LEU A 63 -1.30 7.14 1.81
C LEU A 63 -0.05 7.57 2.58
N GLN A 64 1.11 7.56 1.91
CA GLN A 64 2.33 8.14 2.45
C GLN A 64 2.27 9.67 2.37
N LEU A 65 1.44 10.30 3.21
CA LEU A 65 1.18 11.75 3.19
C LEU A 65 2.45 12.60 3.18
N HIS A 66 3.51 12.13 3.85
CA HIS A 66 4.80 12.82 3.87
C HIS A 66 5.40 13.04 2.46
N LYS A 67 5.13 12.15 1.50
CA LYS A 67 5.58 12.29 0.10
C LYS A 67 4.81 13.35 -0.68
N PHE A 68 3.61 13.73 -0.22
CA PHE A 68 2.80 14.80 -0.82
C PHE A 68 3.05 16.15 -0.14
N ILE A 69 3.34 16.14 1.17
CA ILE A 69 3.53 17.35 1.97
C ILE A 69 4.95 17.90 1.81
N TRP A 70 5.96 17.05 1.88
CA TRP A 70 7.35 17.47 1.74
C TRP A 70 7.86 17.20 0.35
N HIS A 71 8.51 18.20 -0.24
CA HIS A 71 9.18 18.03 -1.52
C HIS A 71 10.24 16.93 -1.36
N PRO A 72 10.47 16.05 -2.36
CA PRO A 72 11.50 15.01 -2.29
C PRO A 72 12.94 15.51 -2.04
N ALA A 73 13.18 16.83 -2.11
CA ALA A 73 14.47 17.45 -1.79
C ALA A 73 14.60 17.83 -0.30
N THR A 74 13.52 17.76 0.47
CA THR A 74 13.52 18.05 1.91
C THR A 74 14.04 16.83 2.66
N GLN A 75 15.31 16.85 3.05
CA GLN A 75 15.91 15.83 3.92
C GLN A 75 15.60 16.15 5.39
N GLY A 76 15.22 15.13 6.19
CA GLY A 76 15.14 15.22 7.65
C GLY A 76 13.73 15.28 8.26
N VAL A 77 12.74 14.63 7.65
CA VAL A 77 11.40 14.38 8.25
C VAL A 77 11.13 12.90 8.41
#